data_AF-A0A0R3UHN0-F1
#
_entry.id   AF-A0A0R3UHN0-F1
#
_cell.length_a   1.000
_cell.length_b   1.000
_cell.length_c   1.000
_cell.angle_alpha   90.00
_cell.angle_beta   90.00
_cell.angle_gamma   90.00
#
_symmetry.space_group_name_H-M   'P 1'
#
loop_
_entity.id
_entity.type
_entity.pdbx_description
1 polymer ?
#
loop_
_entity_poly.entity_id
_entity_poly.type
_entity_poly.pdbx_seq_one_letter_code
_entity_poly.pdbx_strand_id
1 'polypeptide(L)' 'MFVECTAKGLCGFFEEHKNFWLRVMPSSMDEHMFGMVMGQVIKVRQSQDSVGKCIVCMRTQPLVNYIGV' A
#
# COMPACT_ATOMS: atom_id res chain seq x y z
N MET A 1 4.94 -6.64 -5.82
CA MET A 1 4.91 -7.82 -6.72
C MET A 1 6.21 -8.57 -6.51
N PHE A 2 6.13 -9.87 -6.26
CA PHE A 2 7.29 -10.72 -6.05
C PHE A 2 7.09 -12.08 -6.75
N VAL A 3 8.19 -12.76 -7.01
CA VAL A 3 8.24 -14.13 -7.53
C VAL A 3 8.77 -15.00 -6.39
N GLU A 4 8.14 -16.16 -6.16
CA GLU A 4 8.69 -17.15 -5.23
C GLU A 4 9.55 -18.13 -5.99
N CYS A 5 10.72 -18.43 -5.43
CA CYS A 5 11.61 -19.50 -5.89
C CYS A 5 11.70 -20.57 -4.82
N THR A 6 11.53 -21.83 -5.22
CA THR A 6 11.61 -22.99 -4.34
C THR A 6 13.01 -23.58 -4.33
N ALA A 7 13.35 -24.35 -3.29
CA ALA A 7 14.63 -25.07 -3.18
C ALA A 7 14.90 -26.05 -4.33
N LYS A 8 13.87 -26.43 -5.10
CA LYS A 8 13.98 -27.28 -6.30
C LYS A 8 14.40 -26.50 -7.56
N GLY A 9 14.68 -25.21 -7.44
CA GLY A 9 15.07 -24.34 -8.56
C GLY A 9 13.90 -23.89 -9.44
N LEU A 10 12.66 -24.09 -9.00
CA LEU A 10 11.47 -23.60 -9.70
C LEU A 10 11.11 -22.22 -9.16
N CYS A 11 10.91 -21.25 -10.05
CA CYS A 11 10.43 -19.92 -9.73
C CYS A 11 9.09 -19.65 -10.43
N GLY A 12 8.14 -19.04 -9.74
CA GLY A 12 6.82 -18.82 -10.29
C GLY A 12 5.97 -17.82 -9.51
N PHE A 13 4.80 -17.56 -10.07
CA PHE A 13 3.71 -16.86 -9.40
C PHE A 13 2.70 -17.88 -8.92
N PHE A 14 2.33 -17.78 -7.65
CA PHE A 14 1.43 -18.70 -6.99
C PHE A 14 0.17 -17.95 -6.56
N GLU A 15 -1.00 -18.61 -6.62
CA GLU A 15 -2.31 -17.98 -6.42
C GLU A 15 -2.48 -17.44 -5.00
N GLU A 16 -1.82 -18.08 -4.04
CA GLU A 16 -1.81 -17.77 -2.62
C GLU A 16 -1.12 -16.42 -2.34
N HIS A 17 -0.25 -15.96 -3.24
CA HIS A 17 0.46 -14.69 -3.05
C HIS A 17 -0.44 -13.49 -3.26
N LYS A 18 -0.73 -12.79 -2.16
CA LYS A 18 -1.44 -11.51 -2.17
C LYS A 18 -0.46 -10.36 -1.98
N ASN A 19 -0.72 -9.26 -2.68
CA ASN A 19 0.04 -8.03 -2.54
C ASN A 19 -0.87 -7.00 -1.85
N PHE A 20 -0.35 -6.33 -0.83
CA PHE A 20 -1.05 -5.27 -0.12
C PHE A 20 -0.50 -3.92 -0.58
N TRP A 21 -1.41 -2.99 -0.85
CA TRP A 21 -1.09 -1.63 -1.28
C TRP A 21 -1.86 -0.63 -0.43
N LEU A 22 -1.33 0.58 -0.29
CA LEU A 22 -2.06 1.68 0.33
C LEU A 22 -3.31 2.00 -0.50
N ARG A 23 -4.44 2.27 0.17
CA ARG A 23 -5.68 2.73 -0.47
C ARG A 23 -5.67 4.26 -0.56
N VAL A 24 -6.14 4.80 -1.69
CA VAL A 24 -6.46 6.24 -1.78
C VAL A 24 -7.75 6.53 -1.02
N MET A 25 -7.66 7.43 -0.03
CA MET A 25 -8.81 7.93 0.72
C MET A 25 -9.34 9.20 0.05
N PRO A 26 -10.67 9.39 -0.08
CA PRO A 26 -11.23 10.65 -0.57
C PRO A 26 -10.87 11.83 0.35
N SER A 27 -10.82 13.03 -0.22
CA SER A 27 -10.35 14.24 0.45
C SER A 27 -11.26 14.77 1.57
N SER A 28 -12.48 14.24 1.72
CA SER A 28 -13.33 14.47 2.90
C SER A 28 -12.79 13.66 4.09
N MET A 29 -11.77 14.21 4.75
CA MET A 29 -10.99 13.51 5.78
C MET A 29 -11.83 13.04 6.97
N ASP A 30 -12.76 13.84 7.47
CA ASP A 30 -13.47 13.52 8.72
C ASP A 30 -14.40 12.30 8.59
N GLU A 31 -15.16 12.20 7.49
CA GLU A 31 -16.11 11.10 7.29
C GLU A 31 -15.43 9.78 6.92
N HIS A 32 -14.28 9.83 6.26
CA HIS A 32 -13.60 8.62 5.77
C HIS A 32 -12.45 8.15 6.66
N MET A 33 -11.88 9.01 7.52
CA MET A 33 -10.83 8.58 8.46
C MET A 33 -11.38 7.79 9.64
N PHE A 34 -12.58 8.15 10.13
CA PHE A 34 -13.20 7.53 11.30
C PHE A 34 -14.47 6.74 10.97
N GLY A 35 -14.94 6.80 9.72
CA GLY A 35 -16.09 6.04 9.24
C GLY A 35 -15.77 4.59 8.92
N MET A 36 -16.81 3.75 8.91
CA MET A 36 -16.71 2.37 8.45
C MET A 36 -16.31 2.33 6.98
N VAL A 37 -15.25 1.59 6.66
CA VAL A 37 -14.82 1.39 5.29
C VAL A 37 -15.63 0.27 4.66
N MET A 38 -16.49 0.60 3.69
CA MET A 38 -17.24 -0.41 2.93
C MET A 38 -16.27 -1.23 2.05
N GLY A 39 -16.36 -2.55 2.16
CA GLY A 39 -15.56 -3.49 1.38
C GLY A 39 -15.87 -3.36 -0.11
N GLN A 40 -14.85 -3.20 -0.95
CA GLN A 40 -14.99 -3.08 -2.40
C GLN A 40 -14.06 -4.07 -3.10
N VAL A 41 -14.59 -4.76 -4.12
CA VAL A 41 -13.79 -5.61 -5.00
C VAL A 41 -13.38 -4.77 -6.20
N ILE A 42 -12.09 -4.43 -6.28
CA ILE A 42 -11.56 -3.55 -7.32
C ILE A 42 -10.84 -4.40 -8.38
N LYS A 43 -11.32 -4.35 -9.63
CA LYS A 43 -10.61 -4.93 -10.77
C LYS A 43 -9.60 -3.90 -11.28
N VAL A 44 -8.31 -4.20 -11.13
CA VAL A 44 -7.17 -3.27 -11.38
C VAL A 44 -7.19 -2.63 -12.77
N ARG A 45 -7.76 -3.29 -13.80
CA ARG A 45 -7.87 -2.74 -15.17
C ARG A 45 -8.78 -1.51 -15.28
N GLN A 46 -9.61 -1.24 -14.28
CA GLN A 46 -10.61 -0.18 -14.32
C GLN A 46 -10.39 0.93 -13.28
N SER A 47 -9.38 0.80 -12.41
CA SER A 47 -9.20 1.76 -11.28
C SER A 47 -7.76 1.78 -10.77
N GLN A 48 -6.83 2.31 -11.57
CA GLN A 48 -5.45 2.56 -11.10
C GLN A 48 -5.41 3.62 -9.98
N ASP A 49 -6.41 4.48 -9.89
CA ASP A 49 -6.49 5.57 -8.90
C ASP A 49 -6.86 5.10 -7.48
N SER A 50 -7.13 3.81 -7.26
CA SER A 50 -7.39 3.27 -5.91
C SER A 50 -6.12 2.94 -5.14
N VAL A 51 -4.96 2.89 -5.81
CA VAL A 51 -3.66 2.57 -5.21
C VAL A 51 -2.92 3.84 -4.84
N GLY A 52 -2.52 3.95 -3.57
CA GLY A 52 -1.77 5.07 -3.03
C GLY A 52 -0.44 5.30 -3.76
N LYS A 53 -0.15 6.56 -4.07
CA LYS A 53 1.10 6.99 -4.71
C LYS A 53 2.10 7.41 -3.64
N CYS A 54 3.37 7.12 -3.85
CA CYS A 54 4.46 7.53 -2.95
C CYS A 54 5.60 8.19 -3.72
N ILE A 55 6.38 9.01 -3.01
CA ILE A 55 7.61 9.64 -3.51
C ILE A 55 8.75 9.34 -2.53
N VAL A 56 9.94 9.12 -3.07
CA VAL A 56 11.16 8.95 -2.26
C VAL A 56 11.84 10.30 -2.14
N CYS A 57 11.94 10.81 -0.91
CA CYS A 57 12.62 12.07 -0.61
C CYS A 57 13.98 11.80 0.02
N MET A 58 15.01 12.53 -0.41
CA MET A 58 16.31 12.53 0.25
C MET A 58 16.30 13.52 1.41
N ARG A 59 16.87 13.07 2.52
CA ARG A 59 16.88 13.83 3.75
C ARG A 59 18.12 14.69 3.90
N THR A 60 17.94 15.97 4.21
CA THR A 60 19.04 16.92 4.41
C THR A 60 19.39 17.19 5.87
N GLN A 61 18.52 16.84 6.83
CA GLN A 61 18.71 17.07 8.28
C GLN A 61 18.27 15.85 9.12
N PRO A 62 18.87 15.57 10.30
CA PRO A 62 18.50 14.44 11.18
C PRO A 62 17.08 14.53 11.78
N LEU A 63 16.47 13.39 12.17
CA LEU A 63 15.10 13.35 12.74
C LEU A 63 15.32 13.70 14.19
N VAL A 64 14.94 14.92 14.53
CA VAL A 64 14.80 15.27 15.94
C VAL A 64 13.54 14.56 16.38
N ASN A 65 13.69 13.43 17.07
CA ASN A 65 12.56 12.81 17.75
C ASN A 65 12.12 13.79 18.83
N TYR A 66 11.07 14.55 18.57
CA TYR A 66 10.31 15.22 19.61
C TYR A 66 9.45 14.18 20.34
N ILE A 67 10.09 13.22 21.02
CA ILE A 67 9.43 12.50 22.10
C ILE A 67 9.90 13.20 23.36
N GLY A 68 9.16 14.23 23.73
CA GLY A 68 9.44 15.08 24.87
C GLY A 68 8.21 15.90 25.21
N VAL A 69 7.15 15.20 25.66
CA VAL A 69 6.39 15.44 26.91
C VAL A 69 5.72 14.11 27.27
#